data_AF-A0A1G0J4A4-F1
#
_entry.id   AF-A0A1G0J4A4-F1
#
_cell.length_a   1.000
_cell.length_b   1.000
_cell.length_c   1.000
_cell.angle_alpha   90.00
_cell.angle_beta   90.00
_cell.angle_gamma   90.00
#
_symmetry.space_group_name_H-M   'P 1'
#
loop_
_entity.id
_entity.type
_entity.pdbx_description
1 polymer ?
#
loop_
_entity_poly.entity_id
_entity_poly.type
_entity_poly.pdbx_seq_one_letter_code
_entity_poly.pdbx_strand_id
1 'polypeptide(L)'
;MFHNCQEAEQAFNDCWLNPEYTQIELDNVDVNALLPFYHTNKPVQFTGTMLWDMETKKAWNPGKYIPYVVKKDSARSWGKHTCPLMGGDIFVRSSLQKQWLNPDIYEEVYEEVYVNPHKKLITFLGTISLPEMSHTLSPKQPLFHVQHGVAGSETHPINTWCIVHLTQKNDPILIQHFKNLNQPNTLPGFITEYIEKDLQIAIQHT
;
A
#
# COMPACT_ATOMS: atom_id res chain seq x y z
N MET A 1 -0.42 -14.50 12.40
CA MET A 1 0.03 -13.22 12.94
C MET A 1 1.35 -13.34 13.64
N PHE A 2 2.33 -12.58 13.16
CA PHE A 2 3.63 -12.39 13.77
C PHE A 2 3.54 -11.44 14.97
N HIS A 3 4.53 -11.50 15.84
CA HIS A 3 4.56 -10.65 17.04
C HIS A 3 5.36 -9.36 16.84
N ASN A 4 6.06 -9.22 15.71
CA ASN A 4 6.85 -8.05 15.40
C ASN A 4 6.99 -7.79 13.89
N CYS A 5 7.40 -6.57 13.55
CA CYS A 5 7.58 -6.14 12.16
C CYS A 5 8.74 -6.85 11.45
N GLN A 6 9.80 -7.26 12.15
CA GLN A 6 10.96 -7.92 11.54
C GLN A 6 10.60 -9.31 11.00
N GLU A 7 9.81 -10.09 11.74
CA GLU A 7 9.27 -11.37 11.28
C GLU A 7 8.38 -11.21 10.05
N ALA A 8 7.52 -10.19 10.04
CA ALA A 8 6.66 -9.90 8.90
C ALA A 8 7.46 -9.46 7.66
N GLU A 9 8.48 -8.61 7.85
CA GLU A 9 9.41 -8.21 6.80
C GLU A 9 10.21 -9.41 6.27
N GLN A 10 10.63 -10.34 7.14
CA GLN A 10 11.30 -11.56 6.71
C GLN A 10 10.36 -12.47 5.92
N ALA A 11 9.12 -12.66 6.36
CA ALA A 11 8.12 -13.44 5.64
C ALA A 11 7.83 -12.85 4.25
N PHE A 12 7.76 -11.52 4.15
CA PHE A 12 7.70 -10.83 2.86
C PHE A 12 8.93 -11.15 2.00
N ASN A 13 10.15 -11.01 2.55
CA ASN A 13 11.39 -11.26 1.81
C ASN A 13 11.52 -12.71 1.34
N ASP A 14 11.10 -13.68 2.14
CA ASP A 14 11.11 -15.10 1.76
C ASP A 14 10.20 -15.34 0.56
N CYS A 15 9.02 -14.70 0.54
CA CYS A 15 8.11 -14.73 -0.61
C CYS A 15 8.71 -13.98 -1.83
N TRP A 16 9.33 -12.83 -1.60
CA TRP A 16 9.98 -12.04 -2.65
C TRP A 16 11.08 -12.83 -3.36
N LEU A 17 11.87 -13.62 -2.62
CA LEU A 17 12.96 -14.41 -3.17
C LEU A 17 12.50 -15.73 -3.81
N ASN A 18 11.21 -16.10 -3.72
CA ASN A 18 10.68 -17.32 -4.30
C ASN A 18 10.49 -17.18 -5.83
N PRO A 19 11.21 -17.92 -6.68
CA PRO A 19 11.15 -17.75 -8.13
C PRO A 19 9.80 -18.13 -8.78
N GLU A 20 8.94 -18.89 -8.09
CA GLU A 20 7.61 -19.26 -8.59
C GLU A 20 6.56 -18.17 -8.32
N TYR A 21 6.83 -17.27 -7.38
CA TYR A 21 5.98 -16.13 -7.11
C TYR A 21 6.18 -15.03 -8.16
N THR A 22 5.22 -14.11 -8.24
CA THR A 22 5.29 -12.99 -9.17
C THR A 22 5.64 -11.73 -8.42
N GLN A 23 6.91 -11.34 -8.49
CA GLN A 23 7.45 -10.12 -7.88
C GLN A 23 7.30 -8.94 -8.83
N ILE A 24 6.89 -7.80 -8.29
CA ILE A 24 6.71 -6.56 -9.02
C ILE A 24 7.15 -5.41 -8.14
N GLU A 25 8.08 -4.61 -8.65
CA GLU A 25 8.53 -3.35 -8.07
C GLU A 25 8.15 -2.23 -9.04
N LEU A 26 7.52 -1.17 -8.51
CA LEU A 26 7.24 0.04 -9.29
C LEU A 26 8.37 1.05 -9.08
N ASP A 27 8.49 2.01 -10.00
CA ASP A 27 9.51 3.05 -9.86
C ASP A 27 9.27 3.87 -8.59
N ASN A 28 10.36 4.21 -7.91
CA ASN A 28 10.33 5.10 -6.77
C ASN A 28 9.88 6.49 -7.20
N VAL A 29 8.95 7.09 -6.44
CA VAL A 29 8.36 8.39 -6.77
C VAL A 29 8.92 9.47 -5.85
N ASP A 30 9.71 10.39 -6.40
CA ASP A 30 10.02 11.66 -5.73
C ASP A 30 8.80 12.58 -5.83
N VAL A 31 8.13 12.77 -4.70
CA VAL A 31 6.87 13.52 -4.65
C VAL A 31 7.08 14.98 -5.08
N ASN A 32 8.16 15.61 -4.60
CA ASN A 32 8.40 17.03 -4.86
C ASN A 32 8.88 17.26 -6.29
N ALA A 33 9.57 16.28 -6.91
CA ALA A 33 9.90 16.34 -8.32
C ALA A 33 8.68 16.30 -9.24
N LEU A 34 7.57 15.69 -8.79
CA LEU A 34 6.34 15.60 -9.58
C LEU A 34 5.34 16.74 -9.33
N LEU A 35 5.39 17.41 -8.18
CA LEU A 35 4.49 18.54 -7.89
C LEU A 35 4.44 19.65 -8.95
N PRO A 36 5.52 19.98 -9.70
CA PRO A 36 5.46 20.95 -10.79
C PRO A 36 4.52 20.60 -11.94
N PHE A 37 4.14 19.32 -12.10
CA PHE A 37 3.14 18.87 -13.10
C PHE A 37 1.69 19.00 -12.59
N TYR A 38 1.49 19.70 -11.47
CA TYR A 38 0.18 19.89 -10.87
C TYR A 38 -0.08 21.37 -10.58
N HIS A 39 -1.31 21.79 -10.85
CA HIS A 39 -1.82 23.06 -10.36
C HIS A 39 -2.35 22.88 -8.94
N THR A 40 -1.94 23.76 -8.03
CA THR A 40 -2.42 23.79 -6.64
C THR A 40 -2.93 25.18 -6.28
N ASN A 41 -3.98 25.26 -5.47
CA ASN A 41 -4.53 26.55 -5.02
C ASN A 41 -3.68 27.25 -3.95
N LYS A 42 -2.69 26.55 -3.39
CA LYS A 42 -1.69 27.04 -2.43
C LYS A 42 -0.37 26.31 -2.67
N PRO A 43 0.80 26.92 -2.44
CA PRO A 43 2.08 26.24 -2.55
C PRO A 43 2.14 24.97 -1.68
N VAL A 44 2.63 23.87 -2.25
CA VAL A 44 2.85 22.60 -1.56
C VAL A 44 4.33 22.27 -1.60
N GLN A 45 4.92 22.07 -0.41
CA GLN A 45 6.21 21.39 -0.26
C GLN A 45 5.92 20.12 0.55
N PHE A 46 5.89 18.97 -0.13
CA PHE A 46 5.59 17.72 0.56
C PHE A 46 6.80 17.28 1.37
N THR A 47 6.58 16.81 2.59
CA THR A 47 7.67 16.41 3.49
C THR A 47 7.73 14.92 3.72
N GLY A 48 8.90 14.42 4.14
CA GLY A 48 9.07 13.03 4.57
C GLY A 48 8.17 12.65 5.75
N THR A 49 7.88 13.60 6.64
CA THR A 49 6.89 13.44 7.71
C THR A 49 5.47 13.33 7.17
N MET A 50 5.07 14.20 6.23
CA MET A 50 3.75 14.14 5.59
C MET A 50 3.55 12.85 4.80
N LEU A 51 4.58 12.37 4.09
CA LEU A 51 4.49 11.12 3.34
C LEU A 51 4.32 9.92 4.27
N TRP A 52 5.02 9.91 5.40
CA TRP A 52 4.87 8.86 6.40
C TRP A 52 3.50 8.91 7.11
N ASP A 53 3.02 10.09 7.46
CA ASP A 53 1.66 10.27 8.00
C ASP A 53 0.60 9.78 7.02
N MET A 54 0.73 10.13 5.74
CA MET A 54 -0.14 9.63 4.69
C MET A 54 -0.11 8.09 4.59
N GLU A 55 1.08 7.48 4.51
CA GLU A 55 1.20 6.01 4.38
C GLU A 55 0.54 5.29 5.56
N THR A 56 0.75 5.77 6.79
CA THR A 56 0.17 5.17 7.99
C THR A 56 -1.36 5.35 8.04
N LYS A 57 -1.89 6.51 7.66
CA LYS A 57 -3.34 6.75 7.55
C LYS A 57 -3.99 5.91 6.44
N LYS A 58 -3.34 5.78 5.29
CA LYS A 58 -3.76 4.91 4.18
C LYS A 58 -3.78 3.44 4.59
N ALA A 59 -2.75 2.98 5.30
CA ALA A 59 -2.68 1.62 5.81
C ALA A 59 -3.90 1.30 6.69
N TRP A 60 -4.25 2.23 7.60
CA TRP A 60 -5.38 2.10 8.51
C TRP A 60 -6.75 2.27 7.85
N ASN A 61 -6.91 3.20 6.91
CA ASN A 61 -8.20 3.49 6.26
C ASN A 61 -8.06 3.57 4.73
N PRO A 62 -7.88 2.44 4.05
CA PRO A 62 -7.62 2.46 2.61
C PRO A 62 -8.82 2.99 1.81
N GLY A 63 -10.06 2.83 2.29
CA GLY A 63 -11.25 3.35 1.62
C GLY A 63 -11.26 4.88 1.44
N LYS A 64 -10.59 5.62 2.34
CA LYS A 64 -10.46 7.09 2.22
C LYS A 64 -9.42 7.50 1.16
N TYR A 65 -8.32 6.76 1.05
CA TYR A 65 -7.12 7.20 0.31
C TYR A 65 -6.93 6.48 -1.04
N ILE A 66 -7.56 5.33 -1.25
CA ILE A 66 -7.54 4.60 -2.53
C ILE A 66 -8.95 4.23 -2.98
N PRO A 67 -9.89 5.20 -3.09
CA PRO A 67 -11.28 4.92 -3.47
C PRO A 67 -11.43 4.38 -4.90
N TYR A 68 -10.39 4.52 -5.73
CA TYR A 68 -10.32 3.94 -7.07
C TYR A 68 -9.98 2.43 -7.07
N VAL A 69 -9.48 1.89 -5.95
CA VAL A 69 -9.18 0.47 -5.72
C VAL A 69 -10.22 -0.18 -4.80
N VAL A 70 -10.56 0.49 -3.69
CA VAL A 70 -11.39 -0.06 -2.62
C VAL A 70 -12.84 0.38 -2.80
N LYS A 71 -13.78 -0.58 -2.71
CA LYS A 71 -15.20 -0.29 -2.76
C LYS A 71 -15.58 0.60 -1.58
N LYS A 72 -16.36 1.65 -1.87
CA LYS A 72 -16.86 2.58 -0.86
C LYS A 72 -17.50 1.85 0.32
N ASP A 73 -17.18 2.29 1.54
CA ASP A 73 -17.71 1.81 2.82
C ASP A 73 -17.45 0.31 3.11
N SER A 74 -16.50 -0.33 2.40
CA SER A 74 -16.14 -1.74 2.61
C SER A 74 -14.89 -1.98 3.47
N ALA A 75 -14.08 -0.94 3.69
CA ALA A 75 -12.83 -1.06 4.41
C ALA A 75 -13.06 -1.08 5.92
N ARG A 76 -12.40 -2.01 6.62
CA ARG A 76 -12.38 -2.11 8.07
C ARG A 76 -10.99 -2.47 8.55
N SER A 77 -10.53 -1.83 9.61
CA SER A 77 -9.27 -2.16 10.32
C SER A 77 -9.55 -2.31 11.82
N TRP A 78 -8.92 -3.27 12.48
CA TRP A 78 -9.14 -3.56 13.89
C TRP A 78 -7.95 -4.26 14.54
N GLY A 79 -8.04 -4.52 15.84
CA GLY A 79 -6.99 -5.23 16.58
C GLY A 79 -5.69 -4.46 16.74
N LYS A 80 -5.72 -3.12 16.62
CA LYS A 80 -4.54 -2.27 16.68
C LYS A 80 -3.85 -2.38 18.03
N HIS A 81 -2.58 -2.75 18.03
CA HIS A 81 -1.72 -2.76 19.20
C HIS A 81 -0.29 -2.41 18.80
N THR A 82 0.51 -1.97 19.78
CA THR A 82 1.90 -1.58 19.53
C THR A 82 2.79 -2.81 19.37
N CYS A 83 3.67 -2.79 18.37
CA CYS A 83 4.70 -3.82 18.20
C CYS A 83 5.66 -3.79 19.41
N PRO A 84 5.77 -4.87 20.22
CA PRO A 84 6.48 -4.85 21.50
C PRO A 84 7.99 -4.55 21.41
N LEU A 85 8.65 -4.97 20.32
CA LEU A 85 10.11 -4.89 20.19
C LEU A 85 10.61 -3.64 19.47
N MET A 86 9.79 -3.07 18.57
CA MET A 86 10.23 -2.02 17.64
C MET A 86 9.35 -0.77 17.68
N GLY A 87 8.31 -0.75 18.51
CA GLY A 87 7.27 0.28 18.41
C GLY A 87 6.56 0.26 17.06
N GLY A 88 5.69 1.23 16.81
CA GLY A 88 4.76 1.18 15.68
C GLY A 88 3.58 0.26 15.95
N ASP A 89 2.80 -0.03 14.92
CA ASP A 89 1.47 -0.63 15.05
C ASP A 89 1.37 -1.96 14.30
N ILE A 90 0.70 -2.92 14.91
CA ILE A 90 0.25 -4.17 14.29
C ILE A 90 -1.27 -4.16 14.34
N PHE A 91 -1.90 -4.47 13.22
CA PHE A 91 -3.35 -4.60 13.10
C PHE A 91 -3.72 -5.48 11.93
N VAL A 92 -5.02 -5.72 11.76
CA VAL A 92 -5.56 -6.42 10.60
C VAL A 92 -6.56 -5.53 9.89
N ARG A 93 -6.72 -5.78 8.59
CA ARG A 93 -7.74 -5.09 7.80
C ARG A 93 -8.40 -6.02 6.78
N SER A 94 -9.65 -5.68 6.46
CA SER A 94 -10.44 -6.28 5.40
C SER A 94 -10.99 -5.20 4.49
N SER A 95 -11.07 -5.49 3.19
CA SER A 95 -11.71 -4.58 2.23
C SER A 95 -12.18 -5.33 0.99
N LEU A 96 -13.19 -4.78 0.30
CA LEU A 96 -13.52 -5.21 -1.07
C LEU A 96 -12.66 -4.39 -2.03
N GLN A 97 -11.75 -5.03 -2.75
CA GLN A 97 -10.83 -4.39 -3.69
C GLN A 97 -11.12 -4.86 -5.11
N LYS A 98 -10.90 -3.99 -6.10
CA LYS A 98 -10.89 -4.40 -7.51
C LYS A 98 -9.85 -5.49 -7.73
N GLN A 99 -10.19 -6.49 -8.54
CA GLN A 99 -9.18 -7.46 -8.98
C GLN A 99 -8.17 -6.79 -9.91
N TRP A 100 -6.90 -7.17 -9.79
CA TRP A 100 -5.83 -6.57 -10.59
C TRP A 100 -6.08 -6.70 -12.11
N LEU A 101 -6.40 -7.91 -12.58
CA LEU A 101 -6.62 -8.16 -14.01
C LEU A 101 -8.06 -7.93 -14.48
N ASN A 102 -9.00 -7.69 -13.56
CA ASN A 102 -10.40 -7.45 -13.89
C ASN A 102 -11.00 -6.38 -12.96
N PRO A 103 -10.80 -5.08 -13.28
CA PRO A 103 -11.15 -3.98 -12.38
C PRO A 103 -12.67 -3.77 -12.20
N ASP A 104 -13.50 -4.48 -12.96
CA ASP A 104 -14.97 -4.46 -12.79
C ASP A 104 -15.46 -5.39 -11.68
N ILE A 105 -14.61 -6.32 -11.24
CA ILE A 105 -14.93 -7.28 -10.18
C ILE A 105 -14.27 -6.84 -8.88
N TYR A 106 -15.06 -6.79 -7.81
CA TYR A 106 -14.56 -6.64 -6.45
C TYR A 106 -14.43 -7.99 -5.77
N GLU A 107 -13.35 -8.18 -5.04
CA GLU A 107 -13.06 -9.35 -4.23
C GLU A 107 -12.64 -8.94 -2.82
N GLU A 108 -12.94 -9.78 -1.84
CA GLU A 108 -12.55 -9.54 -0.44
C GLU A 108 -11.05 -9.83 -0.26
N VAL A 109 -10.34 -8.90 0.35
CA VAL A 109 -8.91 -8.99 0.66
C VAL A 109 -8.73 -8.82 2.16
N TYR A 110 -7.99 -9.76 2.75
CA TYR A 110 -7.61 -9.79 4.16
C TYR A 110 -6.11 -9.64 4.30
N GLU A 111 -5.68 -8.73 5.17
CA GLU A 111 -4.27 -8.41 5.38
C GLU A 111 -3.96 -8.29 6.87
N GLU A 112 -2.85 -8.90 7.28
CA GLU A 112 -2.14 -8.54 8.52
C GLU A 112 -1.17 -7.40 8.20
N VAL A 113 -1.18 -6.34 9.00
CA VAL A 113 -0.46 -5.09 8.72
C VAL A 113 0.54 -4.79 9.83
N TYR A 114 1.78 -4.51 9.43
CA TYR A 114 2.91 -4.28 10.33
C TYR A 114 3.59 -2.96 9.97
N VAL A 115 3.49 -1.97 10.86
CA VAL A 115 4.03 -0.62 10.67
C VAL A 115 5.37 -0.50 11.39
N ASN A 116 6.46 -0.32 10.65
CA ASN A 116 7.80 -0.09 11.17
C ASN A 116 8.18 1.40 11.05
N PRO A 117 8.05 2.20 12.13
CA PRO A 117 8.32 3.64 12.09
C PRO A 117 9.81 3.95 11.95
N HIS A 118 10.70 3.06 12.37
CA HIS A 118 12.15 3.27 12.28
C HIS A 118 12.64 3.16 10.83
N LYS A 119 12.11 2.19 10.08
CA LYS A 119 12.39 2.04 8.64
C LYS A 119 11.46 2.88 7.75
N LYS A 120 10.44 3.51 8.34
CA LYS A 120 9.30 4.11 7.62
C LYS A 120 8.75 3.16 6.55
N LEU A 121 8.49 1.92 6.95
CA LEU A 121 8.04 0.83 6.08
C LEU A 121 6.77 0.20 6.66
N ILE A 122 5.81 -0.11 5.80
CA ILE A 122 4.60 -0.84 6.17
C ILE A 122 4.56 -2.13 5.34
N THR A 123 4.49 -3.27 6.02
CA THR A 123 4.36 -4.59 5.39
C THR A 123 2.93 -5.09 5.56
N PHE A 124 2.31 -5.47 4.45
CA PHE A 124 0.99 -6.07 4.37
C PHE A 124 1.13 -7.52 3.94
N LEU A 125 0.68 -8.45 4.78
CA LEU A 125 0.67 -9.87 4.46
C LEU A 125 -0.77 -10.32 4.20
N GLY A 126 -1.09 -10.55 2.94
CA GLY A 126 -2.35 -11.14 2.53
C GLY A 126 -2.56 -12.54 3.12
N THR A 127 -3.77 -12.81 3.60
CA THR A 127 -4.16 -14.07 4.23
C THR A 127 -5.57 -14.47 3.79
N ILE A 128 -5.95 -15.74 3.95
CA ILE A 128 -7.32 -16.20 3.71
C ILE A 128 -8.21 -16.13 4.96
N SER A 129 -7.64 -15.83 6.12
CA SER A 129 -8.38 -15.81 7.39
C SER A 129 -7.83 -14.75 8.32
N LEU A 130 -8.72 -14.05 9.01
CA LEU A 130 -8.38 -13.08 10.05
C LEU A 130 -9.07 -13.41 11.37
N PRO A 131 -8.52 -12.97 12.50
CA PRO A 131 -9.24 -12.98 13.77
C PRO A 131 -10.58 -12.25 13.65
N GLU A 132 -11.60 -12.73 14.36
CA GLU A 132 -12.98 -12.19 14.35
C GLU A 132 -13.76 -12.38 13.03
N MET A 133 -13.14 -12.91 11.97
CA MET A 133 -13.85 -13.28 10.74
C MET A 133 -14.27 -14.75 10.80
N SER A 134 -15.55 -15.01 10.52
CA SER A 134 -16.14 -16.36 10.63
C SER A 134 -15.85 -17.25 9.42
N HIS A 135 -15.46 -16.68 8.28
CA HIS A 135 -15.23 -17.42 7.04
C HIS A 135 -13.79 -17.29 6.56
N THR A 136 -13.36 -18.32 5.82
CA THR A 136 -12.11 -18.35 5.09
C THR A 136 -12.36 -17.93 3.65
N LEU A 137 -11.49 -17.06 3.12
CA LEU A 137 -11.56 -16.62 1.75
C LEU A 137 -11.13 -17.74 0.79
N SER A 138 -11.78 -17.79 -0.37
CA SER A 138 -11.33 -18.54 -1.54
C SER A 138 -11.20 -17.56 -2.71
N PRO A 139 -10.13 -16.74 -2.71
CA PRO A 139 -10.00 -15.66 -3.69
C PRO A 139 -9.73 -16.24 -5.07
N LYS A 140 -10.28 -15.60 -6.10
CA LYS A 140 -10.03 -15.91 -7.51
C LYS A 140 -8.70 -15.32 -7.98
N GLN A 141 -8.29 -14.17 -7.44
CA GLN A 141 -6.96 -13.63 -7.67
C GLN A 141 -5.96 -14.24 -6.69
N PRO A 142 -4.66 -14.34 -7.04
CA PRO A 142 -3.64 -14.81 -6.12
C PRO A 142 -3.61 -13.96 -4.84
N LEU A 143 -3.38 -14.60 -3.69
CA LEU A 143 -2.96 -13.87 -2.50
C LEU A 143 -1.69 -13.07 -2.81
N PHE A 144 -1.50 -11.96 -2.13
CA PHE A 144 -0.33 -11.12 -2.32
C PHE A 144 0.15 -10.50 -1.02
N HIS A 145 1.41 -10.11 -1.00
CA HIS A 145 2.01 -9.32 0.06
C HIS A 145 2.53 -8.02 -0.53
N VAL A 146 2.45 -6.93 0.22
CA VAL A 146 2.82 -5.59 -0.26
C VAL A 146 3.74 -4.93 0.75
N GLN A 147 4.72 -4.19 0.27
CA GLN A 147 5.49 -3.26 1.06
C GLN A 147 5.36 -1.85 0.50
N HIS A 148 5.00 -0.90 1.37
CA HIS A 148 5.04 0.53 1.07
C HIS A 148 6.08 1.18 1.99
N GLY A 149 6.83 2.14 1.48
CA GLY A 149 7.84 2.83 2.27
C GLY A 149 7.98 4.31 1.95
N VAL A 150 8.70 4.98 2.86
CA VAL A 150 9.17 6.35 2.70
C VAL A 150 10.68 6.36 2.81
N ALA A 151 11.33 6.66 1.68
CA ALA A 151 12.75 6.88 1.58
C ALA A 151 13.05 8.37 1.34
N GLY A 152 14.31 8.69 1.09
CA GLY A 152 14.76 10.04 0.82
C GLY A 152 14.83 10.92 2.07
N SER A 153 14.86 12.23 1.85
CA SER A 153 15.03 13.23 2.92
C SER A 153 13.71 13.92 3.24
N GLU A 154 13.70 14.74 4.29
CA GLU A 154 12.50 15.50 4.65
C GLU A 154 12.03 16.45 3.53
N THR A 155 12.94 16.98 2.71
CA THR A 155 12.62 17.89 1.60
C THR A 155 12.58 17.20 0.24
N HIS A 156 12.99 15.94 0.16
CA HIS A 156 12.93 15.10 -1.04
C HIS A 156 12.36 13.73 -0.66
N PRO A 157 11.07 13.67 -0.31
CA PRO A 157 10.45 12.42 0.13
C PRO A 157 10.19 11.51 -1.06
N ILE A 158 10.66 10.27 -0.94
CA ILE A 158 10.53 9.24 -1.98
C ILE A 158 9.53 8.20 -1.50
N ASN A 159 8.48 7.96 -2.28
CA ASN A 159 7.58 6.84 -2.07
C ASN A 159 8.15 5.58 -2.72
N THR A 160 8.17 4.48 -1.97
CA THR A 160 8.62 3.17 -2.45
C THR A 160 7.47 2.18 -2.38
N TRP A 161 7.38 1.29 -3.37
CA TRP A 161 6.28 0.33 -3.46
C TRP A 161 6.69 -0.96 -4.16
N CYS A 162 6.40 -2.10 -3.54
CA CYS A 162 6.56 -3.41 -4.17
C CYS A 162 5.49 -4.41 -3.70
N ILE A 163 5.19 -5.39 -4.57
CA ILE A 163 4.21 -6.45 -4.33
C ILE A 163 4.78 -7.80 -4.77
N VAL A 164 4.45 -8.84 -4.02
CA VAL A 164 4.66 -10.22 -4.45
C VAL A 164 3.33 -10.95 -4.44
N HIS A 165 2.92 -11.48 -5.59
CA HIS A 165 1.76 -12.37 -5.70
C HIS A 165 2.21 -13.81 -5.48
N LEU A 166 1.52 -14.52 -4.58
CA LEU A 166 1.77 -15.93 -4.24
C LEU A 166 1.18 -16.86 -5.31
N THR A 167 1.63 -16.68 -6.55
CA THR A 167 1.25 -17.48 -7.71
C THR A 167 1.83 -18.88 -7.64
N GLN A 168 1.25 -19.83 -8.38
CA GLN A 168 1.88 -21.16 -8.56
C GLN A 168 3.08 -21.12 -9.51
N LYS A 169 3.12 -20.13 -10.39
CA LYS A 169 4.19 -19.84 -11.34
C LYS A 169 4.19 -18.35 -11.64
N ASN A 170 5.36 -17.78 -11.88
CA ASN A 170 5.53 -16.39 -12.29
C ASN A 170 4.58 -16.03 -13.45
N ASP A 171 3.77 -15.00 -13.26
CA ASP A 171 2.69 -14.59 -14.16
C ASP A 171 3.10 -13.33 -14.96
N PRO A 172 3.43 -13.48 -16.25
CA PRO A 172 3.82 -12.35 -17.10
C PRO A 172 2.68 -11.37 -17.37
N ILE A 173 1.42 -11.80 -17.25
CA ILE A 173 0.25 -10.92 -17.47
C ILE A 173 0.14 -9.93 -16.31
N LEU A 174 0.33 -10.40 -15.06
CA LEU A 174 0.41 -9.52 -13.89
C LEU A 174 1.57 -8.53 -14.01
N ILE A 175 2.77 -9.01 -14.37
CA ILE A 175 3.94 -8.14 -14.56
C ILE A 175 3.64 -7.04 -15.59
N GLN A 176 3.06 -7.41 -16.74
CA GLN A 176 2.75 -6.42 -17.77
C GLN A 176 1.65 -5.44 -17.33
N HIS A 177 0.65 -5.91 -16.59
CA HIS A 177 -0.39 -5.06 -16.03
C HIS A 177 0.22 -3.95 -15.16
N PHE A 178 1.09 -4.29 -14.21
CA PHE A 178 1.71 -3.31 -13.33
C PHE A 178 2.71 -2.40 -14.04
N LYS A 179 3.43 -2.88 -15.06
CA LYS A 179 4.24 -2.00 -15.92
C LYS A 179 3.40 -0.90 -16.57
N ASN A 180 2.16 -1.21 -16.95
CA ASN A 180 1.25 -0.21 -17.53
C ASN A 180 0.68 0.77 -16.48
N LEU A 181 0.65 0.37 -15.19
CA LEU A 181 0.27 1.24 -14.09
C LEU A 181 1.42 2.16 -13.63
N ASN A 182 2.67 1.83 -13.97
CA ASN A 182 3.83 2.61 -13.63
C ASN A 182 3.91 3.88 -14.49
N GLN A 183 3.34 4.98 -14.00
CA GLN A 183 3.23 6.25 -14.73
C GLN A 183 4.28 7.25 -14.20
N PRO A 184 5.36 7.52 -14.97
CA PRO A 184 6.53 8.26 -14.46
C PRO A 184 6.26 9.74 -14.15
N ASN A 185 5.18 10.33 -14.68
CA ASN A 185 4.90 11.76 -14.59
C ASN A 185 3.64 12.09 -13.78
N THR A 186 3.15 11.13 -12.99
CA THR A 186 1.95 11.31 -12.17
C THR A 186 2.21 10.86 -10.75
N LEU A 187 1.78 11.67 -9.79
CA LEU A 187 1.71 11.26 -8.40
C LEU A 187 0.77 10.05 -8.26
N PRO A 188 1.13 9.05 -7.42
CA PRO A 188 0.19 8.04 -6.99
C PRO A 188 -1.07 8.69 -6.41
N GLY A 189 -2.25 8.20 -6.80
CA GLY A 189 -3.53 8.81 -6.44
C GLY A 189 -3.76 8.98 -4.93
N PHE A 190 -3.18 8.12 -4.09
CA PHE A 190 -3.30 8.30 -2.64
C PHE A 190 -2.57 9.55 -2.10
N ILE A 191 -1.55 10.05 -2.80
CA ILE A 191 -0.86 11.30 -2.44
C ILE A 191 -1.76 12.49 -2.76
N THR A 192 -2.39 12.50 -3.95
CA THR A 192 -3.34 13.55 -4.32
C THR A 192 -4.52 13.57 -3.35
N GLU A 193 -5.06 12.39 -3.00
CA GLU A 193 -6.12 12.25 -2.01
C GLU A 193 -5.75 12.81 -0.63
N TYR A 194 -4.51 12.61 -0.18
CA TYR A 194 -4.01 13.18 1.07
C TYR A 194 -3.85 14.71 1.01
N ILE A 195 -3.31 15.25 -0.10
CA ILE A 195 -3.18 16.69 -0.31
C ILE A 195 -4.57 17.36 -0.26
N GLU A 196 -5.56 16.76 -0.92
CA GLU A 196 -6.92 17.32 -0.95
C GLU A 196 -7.64 17.17 0.38
N LYS A 197 -7.65 15.97 0.96
CA LYS A 197 -8.51 15.65 2.11
C LYS A 197 -7.89 16.02 3.45
N ASP A 198 -6.58 15.89 3.59
CA ASP A 198 -5.88 16.10 4.86
C ASP A 198 -5.18 17.46 4.91
N LEU A 199 -4.53 17.89 3.81
CA LEU A 199 -3.92 19.22 3.74
C LEU A 199 -4.90 20.31 3.30
N GLN A 200 -6.08 19.94 2.78
CA GLN A 200 -7.12 20.87 2.30
C GLN A 200 -6.61 21.81 1.20
N ILE A 201 -5.83 21.24 0.27
CA ILE A 201 -5.26 21.92 -0.89
C ILE A 201 -5.84 21.28 -2.14
N ALA A 202 -6.52 22.08 -2.97
CA ALA A 202 -7.02 21.59 -4.25
C ALA A 202 -5.82 21.32 -5.17
N ILE A 203 -5.79 20.16 -5.82
CA ILE A 203 -4.71 19.75 -6.71
C ILE A 203 -5.28 19.16 -7.99
N GLN A 204 -4.74 19.55 -9.14
CA GLN A 204 -5.15 19.03 -10.44
C GLN A 204 -3.92 18.80 -11.32
N HIS A 205 -3.84 17.65 -11.98
CA HIS A 205 -2.78 17.37 -12.95
C HIS A 205 -2.95 18.27 -14.18
N THR A 206 -1.86 18.86 -14.67
CA THR A 206 -1.85 19.82 -15.78
C THR A 206 -1.85 19.16 -17.14
#